data_AF-A0A7V9V7R7-F1
#
_entry.id   AF-A0A7V9V7R7-F1
#
_cell.length_a   1.000
_cell.length_b   1.000
_cell.length_c   1.000
_cell.angle_alpha   90.00
_cell.angle_beta   90.00
_cell.angle_gamma   90.00
#
_symmetry.space_group_name_H-M   'P 1'
#
loop_
_entity.id
_entity.type
_entity.pdbx_description
1 polymer ?
#
loop_
_entity_poly.entity_id
_entity_poly.type
_entity_poly.pdbx_seq_one_letter_code
_entity_poly.pdbx_strand_id
1 'polypeptide(L)'
;MLGGLVAGEGCFTTSRRLPSFADGQPRLRFKFSVEMASRDRQLLEQLRDFLGRGSVHDTPARRPNWQPTSTFLIASFVGHHEATIPFGEAYLLDCAKRRQFEKWKEALRRCEDENISRSRRVRSPCSMVGCDKPVRGRGLCRQHYYRATGY
;
A
#
# COMPACT_ATOMS: atom_id res chain seq x y z
N MET A 1 23.46 -7.32 10.22
CA MET A 1 23.26 -7.53 8.76
C MET A 1 21.76 -7.70 8.47
N LEU A 2 20.99 -6.61 8.33
CA LEU A 2 19.55 -6.67 8.01
C LEU A 2 19.28 -6.67 6.48
N GLY A 3 20.16 -6.04 5.70
CA GLY A 3 20.06 -6.03 4.24
C GLY A 3 20.16 -7.42 3.59
N GLY A 4 20.97 -8.32 4.16
CA GLY A 4 21.09 -9.70 3.70
C GLY A 4 19.82 -10.54 3.88
N LEU A 5 19.14 -10.37 5.03
CA LEU A 5 17.86 -11.04 5.32
C LEU A 5 16.79 -10.64 4.29
N VAL A 6 16.64 -9.34 4.05
CA VAL A 6 15.64 -8.84 3.09
C VAL A 6 16.02 -9.19 1.64
N ALA A 7 17.31 -9.25 1.31
CA ALA A 7 17.76 -9.71 0.00
C ALA A 7 17.32 -11.15 -0.30
N GLY A 8 17.26 -12.02 0.71
CA GLY A 8 16.73 -13.39 0.60
C GLY A 8 15.21 -13.46 0.66
N GLU A 9 14.62 -12.97 1.74
CA GLU A 9 13.23 -13.27 2.14
C GLU A 9 12.24 -12.13 1.91
N GLY A 10 12.72 -10.92 1.59
CA GLY A 10 11.88 -9.76 1.35
C GLY A 10 11.07 -9.86 0.06
N CYS A 11 9.92 -9.22 0.01
CA CYS A 11 9.07 -9.20 -1.18
C CYS A 11 8.48 -7.81 -1.41
N PHE A 12 8.70 -7.27 -2.61
CA PHE A 12 8.11 -6.00 -3.07
C PHE A 12 7.05 -6.31 -4.10
N THR A 13 5.78 -6.01 -3.79
CA THR A 13 4.65 -6.33 -4.67
C THR A 13 3.77 -5.12 -4.93
N THR A 14 3.28 -5.06 -6.17
CA THR A 14 2.25 -4.13 -6.61
C THR A 14 1.05 -4.95 -7.06
N SER A 15 -0.11 -4.67 -6.50
CA SER A 15 -1.35 -5.42 -6.76
C SER A 15 -2.51 -4.48 -7.04
N ARG A 16 -3.47 -4.89 -7.86
CA ARG A 16 -4.69 -4.12 -8.09
C ARG A 16 -5.67 -4.36 -6.94
N ARG A 17 -6.25 -3.28 -6.43
CA ARG A 17 -7.39 -3.28 -5.51
C ARG A 17 -8.66 -3.07 -6.33
N LEU A 18 -9.68 -3.89 -6.04
CA LEU A 18 -11.01 -3.71 -6.57
C LEU A 18 -11.92 -3.02 -5.53
N PRO A 19 -12.94 -2.26 -5.99
CA PRO A 19 -13.14 -1.85 -7.38
C PRO A 19 -12.08 -0.82 -7.82
N SER A 20 -11.88 -0.66 -9.13
CA SER A 20 -11.14 0.49 -9.68
C SER A 20 -11.74 1.82 -9.21
N PHE A 21 -11.04 2.92 -9.42
CA PHE A 21 -11.61 4.24 -9.20
C PHE A 21 -12.78 4.51 -10.16
N ALA A 22 -13.63 5.48 -9.82
CA ALA A 22 -14.80 5.83 -10.62
C ALA A 22 -14.48 6.29 -12.06
N ASP A 23 -13.26 6.76 -12.30
CA ASP A 23 -12.72 7.14 -13.61
C ASP A 23 -12.12 5.94 -14.37
N GLY A 24 -12.35 4.70 -13.91
CA GLY A 24 -11.85 3.47 -14.51
C GLY A 24 -10.38 3.15 -14.18
N GLN A 25 -9.63 4.09 -13.62
CA GLN A 25 -8.22 3.89 -13.30
C GLN A 25 -8.04 2.85 -12.20
N PRO A 26 -7.04 1.95 -12.29
CA PRO A 26 -6.84 0.91 -11.30
C PRO A 26 -6.43 1.52 -9.95
N ARG A 27 -7.03 1.03 -8.86
CA ARG A 27 -6.50 1.32 -7.52
C ARG A 27 -5.31 0.40 -7.28
N LEU A 28 -4.12 0.95 -7.13
CA LEU A 28 -2.94 0.13 -6.84
C LEU A 28 -2.72 0.02 -5.33
N ARG A 29 -2.22 -1.14 -4.90
CA ARG A 29 -1.70 -1.39 -3.56
C ARG A 29 -0.27 -1.86 -3.67
N PHE A 30 0.59 -1.13 -3.01
CA PHE A 30 2.00 -1.43 -2.83
C PHE A 30 2.18 -2.14 -1.49
N LYS A 31 3.03 -3.16 -1.46
CA LYS A 31 3.40 -3.88 -0.24
C LYS A 31 4.88 -4.20 -0.24
N PHE A 32 5.48 -4.01 0.93
CA PHE A 32 6.73 -4.62 1.30
C PHE A 32 6.45 -5.62 2.42
N SER A 33 6.87 -6.87 2.25
CA SER A 33 6.69 -7.89 3.27
C SER A 33 7.89 -8.81 3.41
N VAL A 34 8.08 -9.35 4.61
CA VAL A 34 9.00 -10.44 4.90
C VAL A 34 8.19 -11.52 5.58
N GLU A 35 8.24 -12.74 5.06
CA GLU A 35 7.53 -13.90 5.60
C GLU A 35 8.53 -14.97 6.00
N MET A 36 8.36 -15.52 7.21
CA MET A 36 9.21 -16.57 7.75
C MET A 36 8.39 -17.54 8.62
N ALA A 37 9.01 -18.63 9.06
CA ALA A 37 8.37 -19.56 9.98
C ALA A 37 8.00 -18.87 11.29
N SER A 38 6.88 -19.23 11.92
CA SER A 38 6.43 -18.52 13.13
C SER A 38 7.39 -18.60 14.32
N ARG A 39 8.28 -19.60 14.36
CA ARG A 39 9.35 -19.68 15.37
C ARG A 39 10.32 -18.50 15.28
N ASP A 40 10.48 -17.92 14.10
CA ASP A 40 11.41 -16.83 13.80
C ASP A 40 10.71 -15.45 13.92
N ARG A 41 9.46 -15.41 14.40
CA ARG A 41 8.66 -14.19 14.57
C ARG A 41 9.41 -13.05 15.25
N GLN A 42 10.27 -13.35 16.23
CA GLN A 42 11.03 -12.33 16.94
C GLN A 42 11.91 -11.49 16.00
N LEU A 43 12.45 -12.06 14.93
CA LEU A 43 13.22 -11.32 13.92
C LEU A 43 12.34 -10.32 13.16
N LEU A 44 11.08 -10.67 12.90
CA LEU A 44 10.12 -9.75 12.28
C LEU A 44 9.75 -8.60 13.19
N GLU A 45 9.63 -8.85 14.50
CA GLU A 45 9.38 -7.79 15.48
C GLU A 45 10.59 -6.86 15.60
N GLN A 46 11.82 -7.39 15.61
CA GLN A 46 13.03 -6.58 15.56
C GLN A 46 13.12 -5.76 14.27
N LEU A 47 12.72 -6.32 13.12
CA LEU A 47 12.66 -5.58 11.86
C LEU A 47 11.61 -4.46 11.91
N ARG A 48 10.43 -4.72 12.48
CA ARG A 48 9.38 -3.72 12.71
C ARG A 48 9.90 -2.58 13.57
N ASP A 49 10.56 -2.90 14.68
CA ASP A 49 11.08 -1.91 15.63
C ASP A 49 12.21 -1.11 14.99
N PHE A 50 13.11 -1.76 14.24
CA PHE A 50 14.16 -1.09 13.48
C PHE A 50 13.62 -0.12 12.43
N LEU A 51 12.58 -0.53 11.68
CA LEU A 51 11.96 0.30 10.65
C LEU A 51 10.99 1.34 11.22
N GLY A 52 10.61 1.23 12.50
CA GLY A 52 9.62 2.09 13.17
C GLY A 52 8.21 2.05 12.56
N ARG A 53 7.96 1.17 11.60
CA ARG A 53 6.74 1.09 10.79
C ARG A 53 6.42 -0.37 10.45
N GLY A 54 5.16 -0.62 10.12
CA GLY A 54 4.66 -1.92 9.69
C GLY A 54 3.96 -2.70 10.79
N SER A 55 3.49 -3.89 10.43
CA SER A 55 2.75 -4.77 11.32
C SER A 55 3.19 -6.22 11.14
N VAL A 56 3.16 -7.00 12.22
CA VAL A 56 3.50 -8.42 12.22
C VAL A 56 2.26 -9.24 12.53
N HIS A 57 1.96 -10.23 11.68
CA HIS A 57 0.77 -11.08 11.81
C HIS A 57 1.15 -12.55 11.63
N ASP A 58 0.44 -13.44 12.33
CA ASP A 58 0.61 -14.89 12.17
C ASP A 58 -0.44 -15.47 11.24
N THR A 59 -0.03 -16.47 10.47
CA THR A 59 -0.89 -17.27 9.61
C THR A 59 -0.78 -18.74 10.04
N PRO A 60 -1.90 -19.39 10.41
CA PRO A 60 -1.85 -20.81 10.77
C PRO A 60 -1.49 -21.69 9.57
N ALA A 61 -1.00 -22.88 9.87
CA ALA A 61 -0.74 -23.90 8.87
C ALA A 61 -2.00 -24.20 8.04
N ARG A 62 -1.90 -24.01 6.71
CA ARG A 62 -3.02 -24.29 5.79
C ARG A 62 -3.18 -25.77 5.44
N ARG A 63 -2.18 -26.59 5.76
CA ARG A 63 -2.13 -28.03 5.48
C ARG A 63 -1.46 -28.77 6.64
N PRO A 64 -1.77 -30.06 6.87
CA PRO A 64 -1.29 -30.82 8.03
C PRO A 64 0.23 -30.84 8.22
N ASN A 65 0.99 -30.76 7.12
CA ASN A 65 2.46 -30.85 7.13
C ASN A 65 3.15 -29.49 6.91
N TRP A 66 2.40 -28.39 6.96
CA TRP A 66 2.96 -27.05 6.77
C TRP A 66 3.18 -26.42 8.13
N GLN A 67 4.32 -25.77 8.31
CA GLN A 67 4.55 -24.97 9.51
C GLN A 67 3.74 -23.66 9.43
N PRO A 68 3.27 -23.12 10.57
CA PRO A 68 2.69 -21.77 10.61
C PRO A 68 3.77 -20.75 10.21
N THR A 69 3.32 -19.62 9.64
CA THR A 69 4.20 -18.53 9.21
C THR A 69 3.82 -17.22 9.89
N SER A 70 4.80 -16.35 10.05
CA SER A 70 4.62 -14.98 10.50
C SER A 70 5.05 -14.04 9.38
N THR A 71 4.36 -12.91 9.23
CA THR A 71 4.59 -11.95 8.15
C THR A 71 4.69 -10.55 8.72
N PHE A 72 5.82 -9.88 8.44
CA PHE A 72 5.96 -8.44 8.56
C PHE A 72 5.43 -7.77 7.29
N LEU A 73 4.67 -6.68 7.43
CA LEU A 73 4.05 -5.97 6.31
C LEU A 73 4.07 -4.46 6.51
N ILE A 74 4.54 -3.74 5.48
CA ILE A 74 4.26 -2.32 5.27
C ILE A 74 3.46 -2.20 3.98
N ALA A 75 2.35 -1.45 4.01
CA ALA A 75 1.48 -1.27 2.86
C ALA A 75 0.82 0.12 2.75
N SER A 76 1.21 1.05 3.61
CA SER A 76 0.76 2.45 3.56
C SER A 76 1.79 3.29 2.81
N PHE A 77 1.33 4.30 2.06
CA PHE A 77 2.23 5.23 1.38
C PHE A 77 3.20 5.91 2.34
N VAL A 78 2.69 6.38 3.49
CA VAL A 78 3.51 6.98 4.55
C VAL A 78 4.59 6.01 5.04
N GLY A 79 4.22 4.76 5.36
CA GLY A 79 5.19 3.76 5.80
C GLY A 79 6.21 3.41 4.72
N HIS A 80 5.84 3.51 3.44
CA HIS A 80 6.80 3.32 2.36
C HIS A 80 7.81 4.45 2.27
N HIS A 81 7.38 5.70 2.33
CA HIS A 81 8.28 6.86 2.29
C HIS A 81 9.18 6.96 3.51
N GLU A 82 8.65 6.69 4.70
CA GLU A 82 9.41 6.86 5.93
C GLU A 82 10.30 5.66 6.26
N ALA A 83 9.99 4.47 5.74
CA ALA A 83 10.72 3.24 6.11
C ALA A 83 11.16 2.41 4.91
N THR A 84 10.23 1.97 4.05
CA THR A 84 10.56 1.01 2.97
C THR A 84 11.58 1.57 1.97
N ILE A 85 11.38 2.81 1.52
CA ILE A 85 12.24 3.46 0.51
C ILE A 85 13.62 3.76 1.10
N PRO A 86 13.74 4.44 2.26
CA PRO A 86 15.04 4.66 2.89
C PRO A 86 15.79 3.36 3.16
N PHE A 87 15.08 2.32 3.64
CA PHE A 87 15.68 1.02 3.85
C PHE A 87 16.23 0.41 2.55
N GLY A 88 15.42 0.44 1.48
CA GLY A 88 15.79 -0.11 0.19
C GLY A 88 17.00 0.58 -0.43
N GLU A 89 17.07 1.90 -0.31
CA GLU A 89 18.17 2.71 -0.85
C GLU A 89 19.47 2.55 -0.06
N ALA A 90 19.38 2.43 1.27
CA ALA A 90 20.54 2.36 2.15
C ALA A 90 21.10 0.94 2.31
N TYR A 91 20.25 -0.11 2.31
CA TYR A 91 20.65 -1.45 2.76
C TYR A 91 20.50 -2.57 1.72
N LEU A 92 19.78 -2.37 0.60
CA LEU A 92 19.72 -3.41 -0.42
C LEU A 92 20.99 -3.43 -1.26
N LEU A 93 21.63 -4.59 -1.29
CA LEU A 93 22.77 -4.86 -2.16
C LEU A 93 22.37 -4.81 -3.63
N ASP A 94 23.33 -4.61 -4.52
CA ASP A 94 23.08 -4.70 -5.96
C ASP A 94 22.81 -6.15 -6.38
N CYS A 95 21.54 -6.54 -6.29
CA CYS A 95 21.07 -7.89 -6.58
C CYS A 95 19.67 -7.87 -7.21
N ALA A 96 19.13 -9.05 -7.51
CA ALA A 96 17.79 -9.18 -8.08
C ALA A 96 16.71 -8.51 -7.22
N LYS A 97 16.85 -8.54 -5.89
CA LYS A 97 15.91 -7.90 -4.97
C LYS A 97 15.93 -6.38 -5.09
N ARG A 98 17.11 -5.78 -5.25
CA ARG A 98 17.22 -4.34 -5.47
C ARG A 98 16.56 -3.92 -6.79
N ARG A 99 16.76 -4.69 -7.87
CA ARG A 99 16.03 -4.43 -9.13
C ARG A 99 14.51 -4.51 -8.97
N GLN A 100 14.02 -5.46 -8.17
CA GLN A 100 12.60 -5.55 -7.83
C GLN A 100 12.13 -4.31 -7.06
N PHE A 101 12.89 -3.88 -6.05
CA PHE A 101 12.63 -2.68 -5.27
C PHE A 101 12.59 -1.42 -6.14
N GLU A 102 13.56 -1.21 -7.03
CA GLU A 102 13.61 -0.01 -7.88
C GLU A 102 12.39 0.07 -8.81
N LYS A 103 12.03 -1.05 -9.46
CA LYS A 103 10.80 -1.13 -10.29
C LYS A 103 9.54 -0.83 -9.48
N TRP A 104 9.49 -1.35 -8.25
CA TRP A 104 8.37 -1.12 -7.34
C TRP A 104 8.29 0.35 -6.89
N LYS A 105 9.43 0.98 -6.58
CA LYS A 105 9.55 2.40 -6.19
C LYS A 105 9.12 3.32 -7.33
N GLU A 106 9.54 3.03 -8.56
CA GLU A 106 9.13 3.78 -9.75
C GLU A 106 7.61 3.70 -9.98
N ALA A 107 7.03 2.50 -9.85
CA ALA A 107 5.58 2.32 -9.95
C ALA A 107 4.82 3.07 -8.85
N LEU A 108 5.36 3.13 -7.63
CA LEU A 108 4.78 3.90 -6.52
C LEU A 108 4.75 5.39 -6.88
N ARG A 109 5.87 5.96 -7.33
CA ARG A 109 5.96 7.37 -7.74
C ARG A 109 4.95 7.72 -8.84
N ARG A 110 4.85 6.90 -9.89
CA ARG A 110 3.83 7.12 -10.94
C ARG A 110 2.41 7.15 -10.40
N CYS A 111 2.07 6.26 -9.46
CA CYS A 111 0.76 6.22 -8.84
C CYS A 111 0.48 7.49 -8.00
N GLU A 112 1.51 8.04 -7.35
CA GLU A 112 1.38 9.31 -6.60
C GLU A 112 1.16 10.49 -7.53
N ASP A 113 1.94 10.59 -8.62
CA ASP A 113 1.78 11.65 -9.61
C ASP A 113 0.38 11.63 -10.23
N GLU A 114 -0.13 10.45 -10.56
CA GLU A 114 -1.50 10.25 -11.02
C GLU A 114 -2.52 10.67 -9.96
N ASN A 115 -2.31 10.32 -8.69
CA ASN A 115 -3.22 10.72 -7.61
C ASN A 115 -3.22 12.23 -7.37
N ILE A 116 -2.06 12.90 -7.43
CA ILE A 116 -1.94 14.36 -7.34
C ILE A 116 -2.64 15.03 -8.52
N SER A 117 -2.43 14.51 -9.73
CA SER A 117 -3.13 14.98 -10.93
C SER A 117 -4.65 14.86 -10.76
N ARG A 118 -5.14 13.75 -10.21
CA ARG A 118 -6.57 13.53 -9.94
C ARG A 118 -7.13 14.43 -8.84
N SER A 119 -6.38 14.68 -7.76
CA SER A 119 -6.84 15.59 -6.70
C SER A 119 -6.95 17.03 -7.19
N ARG A 120 -6.16 17.40 -8.21
CA ARG A 120 -6.22 18.72 -8.87
C ARG A 120 -7.36 18.85 -9.88
N ARG A 121 -7.97 17.75 -10.35
CA ARG A 121 -9.12 17.83 -11.27
C ARG A 121 -10.31 18.48 -10.54
N VAL A 122 -10.85 19.54 -11.14
CA VAL A 122 -12.07 20.20 -10.66
C VAL A 122 -13.19 19.17 -10.62
N ARG A 123 -13.82 19.02 -9.45
CA ARG A 123 -14.97 18.12 -9.29
C ARG A 123 -16.13 18.68 -10.10
N SER A 124 -16.84 17.82 -10.81
CA SER A 124 -18.06 18.23 -11.54
C SER A 124 -19.05 18.93 -10.61
N PRO A 125 -19.84 19.90 -11.12
CA PRO A 125 -20.91 20.54 -10.37
C PRO A 125 -22.02 19.52 -10.05
N CYS A 126 -22.81 19.83 -9.02
CA CYS A 126 -23.93 19.01 -8.60
C CYS A 126 -24.94 18.83 -9.74
N SER A 127 -25.50 17.63 -9.89
CA SER A 127 -26.56 17.38 -10.88
C SER A 127 -27.91 18.00 -10.52
N MET A 128 -28.02 18.71 -9.39
CA MET A 128 -29.26 19.36 -8.98
C MET A 128 -29.34 20.73 -9.65
N VAL A 129 -30.46 20.98 -10.33
CA VAL A 129 -30.72 22.25 -11.02
C VAL A 129 -30.53 23.42 -10.05
N GLY A 130 -29.74 24.42 -10.45
CA GLY A 130 -29.42 25.58 -9.63
C GLY A 130 -28.36 25.36 -8.55
N CYS A 131 -27.53 24.31 -8.63
CA CYS A 131 -26.48 24.03 -7.65
C CYS A 131 -25.10 23.79 -8.30
N ASP A 132 -24.19 24.76 -8.16
CA ASP A 132 -22.82 24.65 -8.68
C ASP A 132 -21.81 24.06 -7.68
N LYS A 133 -22.30 23.58 -6.53
CA LYS A 133 -21.42 22.99 -5.50
C LYS A 133 -20.78 21.70 -6.03
N PRO A 134 -19.51 21.43 -5.72
CA PRO A 134 -18.81 20.26 -6.24
C PRO A 134 -19.41 18.95 -5.73
N VAL A 135 -19.48 17.95 -6.61
CA VAL A 135 -19.97 16.60 -6.30
C VAL A 135 -19.11 15.92 -5.24
N ARG A 136 -19.78 15.25 -4.30
CA ARG A 136 -19.18 14.39 -3.27
C ARG A 136 -19.41 12.91 -3.55
N GLY A 137 -20.58 12.56 -4.07
CA GLY A 137 -20.92 11.18 -4.43
C GLY A 137 -22.28 11.12 -5.12
N ARG A 138 -22.50 10.11 -5.98
CA ARG A 138 -23.73 9.92 -6.77
C ARG A 138 -24.17 11.14 -7.60
N GLY A 139 -23.22 11.95 -8.08
CA GLY A 139 -23.54 13.19 -8.81
C GLY A 139 -24.07 14.33 -7.92
N LEU A 140 -24.12 14.15 -6.61
CA LEU A 140 -24.68 15.12 -5.66
C LEU A 140 -23.59 15.79 -4.82
N CYS A 141 -23.78 17.09 -4.52
CA CYS A 141 -22.97 17.79 -3.52
C CYS A 141 -23.28 17.25 -2.11
N ARG A 142 -22.46 17.60 -1.11
CA ARG A 142 -22.62 17.10 0.28
C ARG A 142 -24.05 17.22 0.80
N GLN A 143 -24.67 18.38 0.61
CA GLN A 143 -26.00 18.71 1.10
C GLN A 143 -27.09 17.87 0.42
N HIS A 144 -27.03 17.77 -0.91
CA HIS A 144 -28.00 16.98 -1.67
C HIS A 144 -27.78 15.47 -1.50
N TYR A 145 -26.54 15.03 -1.28
CA TYR A 145 -26.23 13.64 -0.95
C TYR A 145 -26.92 13.22 0.35
N TYR A 146 -26.76 13.98 1.44
CA TYR A 146 -27.41 13.64 2.72
C TYR A 146 -28.93 13.62 2.63
N ARG A 147 -29.53 14.61 1.95
CA ARG A 147 -30.97 14.62 1.68
C ARG A 147 -31.44 13.38 0.91
N ALA A 148 -30.65 12.89 -0.04
CA ALA A 148 -31.00 11.73 -0.85
C ALA A 148 -30.76 10.38 -0.14
N THR A 149 -29.87 10.32 0.86
CA THR A 149 -29.52 9.08 1.58
C THR A 149 -30.12 8.97 2.99
N GLY A 150 -30.76 10.02 3.49
CA GLY A 150 -31.42 10.02 4.80
C GLY A 150 -30.48 10.01 6.01
N TYR A 151 -29.31 10.65 5.89
CA TYR A 151 -28.34 10.83 6.98
C TYR A 151 -28.42 12.24 7.57
#